data_AF-A0A2M7X892-F1
#
_entry.id   AF-A0A2M7X892-F1
#
_cell.length_a   1.000
_cell.length_b   1.000
_cell.length_c   1.000
_cell.angle_alpha   90.00
_cell.angle_beta   90.00
_cell.angle_gamma   90.00
#
_symmetry.space_group_name_H-M   'P 1'
#
loop_
_entity.id
_entity.type
_entity.pdbx_description
1 polymer ?
#
loop_
_entity_poly.entity_id
_entity_poly.type
_entity_poly.pdbx_seq_one_letter_code
_entity_poly.pdbx_strand_id
1 'polypeptide(L)'
;MVDALRLSTLQCGMLKAADFAALKTIGWRDQDAALLPQPFPDDAQLARVVAQHRAGYEVHDGNAVRNAHIPPSLCRPGVSAEARPAVGDWVWFSPEADGKLLIRGALARRSALQRAAAGTAHRAQIIASNIDRVLIVCGL
;
A
#
# COMPACT_ATOMS: atom_id res chain seq x y z
N MET A 1 -1.11 33.53 -6.09
CA MET A 1 0.18 33.77 -5.39
C MET A 1 0.03 33.47 -3.90
N VAL A 2 -0.49 32.28 -3.55
CA VAL A 2 -0.68 31.85 -2.15
C VAL A 2 -0.63 30.31 -2.01
N ASP A 3 0.15 29.58 -2.83
CA ASP A 3 0.18 28.10 -2.78
C ASP A 3 1.58 27.50 -3.00
N ALA A 4 2.60 28.13 -2.43
CA ALA A 4 3.98 27.61 -2.46
C ALA A 4 4.63 27.48 -1.06
N LEU A 5 3.94 27.87 0.01
CA LEU A 5 4.53 28.05 1.34
C LEU A 5 3.97 27.12 2.44
N ARG A 6 3.27 26.04 2.07
CA ARG A 6 2.89 24.96 3.02
C ARG A 6 3.61 23.63 2.79
N LEU A 7 4.64 23.61 1.95
CA LEU A 7 5.48 22.43 1.72
C LEU A 7 6.73 22.36 2.63
N SER A 8 6.90 23.29 3.58
CA SER A 8 8.15 23.44 4.34
C SER A 8 8.08 23.03 5.83
N THR A 9 7.08 22.27 6.29
CA THR A 9 7.05 21.81 7.70
C THR A 9 6.51 20.39 7.87
N LEU A 10 6.74 19.53 6.87
CA LEU A 10 6.60 18.09 7.04
C LEU A 10 7.92 17.44 6.63
N GLN A 11 8.91 17.60 7.51
CA GLN A 11 10.12 16.80 7.54
C GLN A 11 9.74 15.41 8.09
N CYS A 12 8.94 14.70 7.30
CA CYS A 12 8.69 13.28 7.41
C CYS A 12 10.02 12.62 7.04
N GLY A 13 10.68 11.98 8.01
CA GLY A 13 12.02 11.41 7.86
C GLY A 13 12.14 10.64 6.55
N MET A 14 12.92 11.20 5.62
CA MET A 14 13.46 10.54 4.43
C MET A 14 12.58 10.23 3.19
N LEU A 15 11.31 10.62 3.11
CA LEU A 15 10.63 10.66 1.78
C LEU A 15 10.97 11.99 1.07
N LYS A 16 11.89 11.94 0.11
CA LYS A 16 12.32 13.13 -0.64
C LYS A 16 11.24 13.55 -1.63
N ALA A 17 11.24 14.83 -2.04
CA ALA A 17 10.31 15.32 -3.06
C ALA A 17 10.36 14.52 -4.38
N ALA A 18 11.54 14.00 -4.75
CA ALA A 18 11.72 13.13 -5.91
C ALA A 18 11.01 11.77 -5.75
N ASP A 19 10.98 11.23 -4.52
CA ASP A 19 10.29 9.96 -4.23
C ASP A 19 8.78 10.15 -4.44
N PHE A 20 8.20 11.25 -3.95
CA PHE A 20 6.79 11.56 -4.18
C PHE A 20 6.45 11.83 -5.64
N ALA A 21 7.36 12.43 -6.42
CA ALA A 21 7.16 12.60 -7.86
C ALA A 21 7.04 11.25 -8.57
N ALA A 22 7.90 10.29 -8.23
CA ALA A 22 7.82 8.93 -8.77
C ALA A 22 6.53 8.22 -8.32
N LEU A 23 6.15 8.35 -7.06
CA LEU A 23 4.92 7.74 -6.52
C LEU A 23 3.64 8.31 -7.18
N LYS A 24 3.63 9.59 -7.58
CA LYS A 24 2.52 10.20 -8.31
C LYS A 24 2.26 9.51 -9.65
N THR A 25 3.30 8.99 -10.31
CA THR A 25 3.15 8.26 -11.59
C THR A 25 2.35 6.97 -11.45
N ILE A 26 2.30 6.39 -10.25
CA ILE A 26 1.54 5.18 -9.91
C ILE A 26 0.30 5.49 -9.05
N GLY A 27 -0.13 6.75 -9.01
CA GLY A 27 -1.41 7.17 -8.41
C GLY A 27 -1.34 7.63 -6.95
N TRP A 28 -0.18 8.05 -6.44
CA TRP A 28 -0.10 8.74 -5.14
C TRP A 28 -0.77 10.10 -5.23
N ARG A 29 -1.42 10.52 -4.14
CA ARG A 29 -2.11 11.80 -4.05
C ARG A 29 -1.61 12.54 -2.81
N ASP A 30 -1.35 13.84 -2.95
CA ASP A 30 -0.77 14.64 -1.87
C ASP A 30 -1.63 14.65 -0.60
N GLN A 31 -2.96 14.58 -0.75
CA GLN A 31 -3.91 14.46 0.37
C GLN A 31 -3.73 13.17 1.21
N ASP A 32 -3.16 12.12 0.63
CA ASP A 32 -2.94 10.85 1.32
C ASP A 32 -1.72 10.91 2.27
N ALA A 33 -0.90 11.97 2.20
CA ALA A 33 0.22 12.19 3.11
C ALA A 33 -0.21 12.31 4.58
N ALA A 34 -1.44 12.79 4.84
CA ALA A 34 -2.00 12.85 6.19
C ALA A 34 -2.26 11.47 6.82
N LEU A 35 -2.25 10.40 6.01
CA LEU A 35 -2.45 9.02 6.48
C LEU A 35 -1.12 8.33 6.86
N LEU A 36 0.02 8.97 6.62
CA LEU A 36 1.33 8.43 6.99
C LEU A 36 1.48 8.40 8.51
N PRO A 37 2.10 7.35 9.08
CA PRO A 37 2.44 7.33 10.50
C PRO A 37 3.40 8.48 10.82
N GLN A 38 3.25 9.06 12.02
CA GLN A 38 4.08 10.16 12.51
C GLN A 38 4.72 9.76 13.85
N PRO A 39 6.07 9.75 13.95
CA PRO A 39 7.02 9.98 12.86
C PRO A 39 7.02 8.82 11.85
N PHE A 40 7.34 9.14 10.60
CA PHE A 40 7.61 8.10 9.60
C PHE A 40 9.03 7.55 9.82
N PRO A 41 9.22 6.22 9.92
CA PRO A 41 10.53 5.66 10.21
C PRO A 41 11.57 5.97 9.12
N ASP A 42 12.79 6.30 9.52
CA ASP A 42 13.86 6.70 8.59
C ASP A 42 14.30 5.59 7.62
N ASP A 43 14.15 4.32 8.02
CA ASP A 43 14.45 3.15 7.19
C ASP A 43 13.26 2.70 6.33
N ALA A 44 12.10 3.35 6.49
CA ALA A 44 10.89 2.99 5.78
C ALA A 44 10.81 3.69 4.42
N GLN A 45 10.25 2.98 3.46
CA GLN A 45 9.93 3.49 2.12
C GLN A 45 8.47 3.22 1.82
N LEU A 46 7.84 4.14 1.08
CA LEU A 46 6.46 4.02 0.66
C LEU A 46 6.38 3.30 -0.69
N ALA A 47 5.40 2.42 -0.86
CA ALA A 47 5.13 1.76 -2.14
C ALA A 47 3.66 1.36 -2.26
N ARG A 48 3.24 1.08 -3.48
CA ARG A 48 1.92 0.54 -3.80
C ARG A 48 2.01 -0.97 -4.00
N VAL A 49 1.12 -1.74 -3.40
CA VAL A 49 0.99 -3.17 -3.69
C VAL A 49 0.49 -3.34 -5.12
N VAL A 50 1.28 -3.99 -5.98
CA VAL A 50 0.93 -4.21 -7.39
C VAL A 50 0.53 -5.66 -7.68
N ALA A 51 1.01 -6.61 -6.87
CA ALA A 51 0.56 -7.99 -6.94
C ALA A 51 0.56 -8.66 -5.56
N GLN A 52 -0.33 -9.64 -5.41
CA GLN A 52 -0.38 -10.53 -4.26
C GLN A 52 -0.30 -11.97 -4.75
N HIS A 53 0.66 -12.71 -4.21
CA HIS A 53 0.89 -14.11 -4.49
C HIS A 53 0.66 -14.94 -3.22
N ARG A 54 0.61 -16.27 -3.34
CA ARG A 54 0.48 -17.15 -2.16
C ARG A 54 1.65 -16.98 -1.18
N ALA A 55 2.84 -16.68 -1.67
CA ALA A 55 4.08 -16.62 -0.91
C ALA A 55 4.52 -15.20 -0.51
N GLY A 56 3.81 -14.15 -0.93
CA GLY A 56 4.24 -12.78 -0.67
C GLY A 56 3.53 -11.75 -1.56
N TYR A 57 4.15 -10.58 -1.64
CA TYR A 57 3.63 -9.40 -2.33
C TYR A 57 4.69 -8.83 -3.27
N GLU A 58 4.24 -8.17 -4.32
CA GLU A 58 5.06 -7.24 -5.08
C GLU A 58 4.59 -5.82 -4.79
N VAL A 59 5.56 -4.94 -4.54
CA VAL A 59 5.33 -3.53 -4.23
C VAL A 59 6.11 -2.65 -5.21
N HIS A 60 5.54 -1.54 -5.63
CA HIS A 60 6.15 -0.57 -6.54
C HIS A 60 6.34 0.78 -5.83
N ASP A 61 7.58 1.25 -5.72
CA ASP A 61 7.92 2.50 -5.00
C ASP A 61 7.93 3.75 -5.89
N GLY A 62 7.51 3.60 -7.13
CA GLY A 62 7.52 4.64 -8.16
C GLY A 62 8.68 4.47 -9.15
N ASN A 63 9.70 3.69 -8.80
CA ASN A 63 10.86 3.44 -9.66
C ASN A 63 10.97 1.96 -10.07
N ALA A 64 10.72 1.03 -9.15
CA ALA A 64 10.88 -0.40 -9.40
C ALA A 64 9.87 -1.25 -8.62
N VAL A 65 9.54 -2.42 -9.18
CA VAL A 65 8.83 -3.49 -8.49
C VAL A 65 9.81 -4.27 -7.61
N ARG A 66 9.43 -4.55 -6.37
CA ARG A 66 10.21 -5.38 -5.44
C ARG A 66 9.34 -6.39 -4.73
N ASN A 67 9.93 -7.55 -4.41
CA ASN A 67 9.30 -8.56 -3.59
C ASN A 67 9.33 -8.15 -2.12
N ALA A 68 8.18 -8.26 -1.47
CA ALA A 68 8.02 -7.99 -0.05
C ALA A 68 7.14 -9.06 0.60
N HIS A 69 7.24 -9.18 1.91
CA HIS A 69 6.42 -10.09 2.71
C HIS A 69 5.76 -9.36 3.86
N ILE A 70 4.78 -10.00 4.50
CA ILE A 70 4.04 -9.43 5.63
C ILE A 70 4.50 -10.08 6.94
N PRO A 71 4.30 -9.41 8.09
CA PRO A 71 4.62 -9.98 9.38
C PRO A 71 3.91 -11.33 9.58
N PRO A 72 4.58 -12.36 10.13
CA PRO A 72 3.97 -13.67 10.39
C PRO A 72 2.70 -13.60 11.26
N SER A 73 2.56 -12.56 12.08
CA SER A 73 1.35 -12.31 12.88
C SER A 73 0.09 -12.15 12.01
N LEU A 74 0.19 -11.55 10.82
CA LEU A 74 -0.92 -11.39 9.88
C LEU A 74 -1.26 -12.67 9.11
N CYS A 75 -0.36 -13.66 9.13
CA CYS A 75 -0.56 -14.97 8.50
C CYS A 75 -1.28 -15.97 9.42
N ARG A 76 -1.44 -15.66 10.72
CA ARG A 76 -2.04 -16.56 11.71
C ARG A 76 -3.51 -16.89 11.39
N PRO A 77 -3.97 -18.11 11.67
CA PRO A 77 -5.40 -18.43 11.67
C PRO A 77 -6.16 -17.47 12.59
N GLY A 78 -7.39 -17.10 12.19
CA GLY A 78 -8.24 -16.17 12.96
C GLY A 78 -8.09 -14.69 12.58
N VAL A 79 -6.94 -14.26 12.03
CA VAL A 79 -6.79 -12.88 11.54
C VAL A 79 -7.68 -12.63 10.31
N SER A 80 -8.33 -11.47 10.26
CA SER A 80 -9.15 -11.08 9.10
C SER A 80 -8.29 -10.98 7.84
N ALA A 81 -8.81 -11.52 6.74
CA ALA A 81 -8.20 -11.33 5.42
C ALA A 81 -8.11 -9.84 5.05
N GLU A 82 -9.03 -9.02 5.58
CA GLU A 82 -9.06 -7.57 5.37
C GLU A 82 -7.93 -6.84 6.09
N ALA A 83 -7.35 -7.44 7.14
CA ALA A 83 -6.20 -6.89 7.86
C ALA A 83 -4.90 -7.09 7.08
N ARG A 84 -4.90 -7.93 6.04
CA ARG A 84 -3.76 -8.10 5.14
C ARG A 84 -3.80 -7.01 4.06
N PRO A 85 -2.63 -6.54 3.57
CA PRO A 85 -2.58 -5.70 2.39
C PRO A 85 -3.25 -6.38 1.19
N ALA A 86 -3.90 -5.60 0.36
CA ALA A 86 -4.51 -6.00 -0.90
C ALA A 86 -3.87 -5.23 -2.06
N VAL A 87 -4.05 -5.73 -3.29
CA VAL A 87 -3.59 -5.04 -4.49
C VAL A 87 -4.19 -3.64 -4.55
N GLY A 88 -3.33 -2.63 -4.73
CA GLY A 88 -3.70 -1.22 -4.72
C GLY A 88 -3.48 -0.51 -3.38
N ASP A 89 -3.21 -1.24 -2.28
CA ASP A 89 -2.90 -0.62 -0.99
C ASP A 89 -1.59 0.15 -1.05
N TRP A 90 -1.56 1.31 -0.42
CA TRP A 90 -0.33 2.01 -0.10
C TRP A 90 0.23 1.43 1.20
N VAL A 91 1.51 1.04 1.18
CA VAL A 91 2.20 0.40 2.29
C VAL A 91 3.55 1.05 2.51
N TRP A 92 4.04 1.00 3.74
CA TRP A 92 5.45 1.26 4.01
C TRP A 92 6.15 -0.05 4.37
N PHE A 93 7.35 -0.21 3.84
CA PHE A 93 8.18 -1.39 4.06
C PHE A 93 9.60 -0.93 4.44
N SER A 94 10.31 -1.79 5.16
CA SER A 94 11.73 -1.60 5.42
C SER A 94 12.48 -2.93 5.31
N PRO A 95 13.79 -2.91 4.99
CA PRO A 95 14.58 -4.12 4.95
C PRO A 95 14.67 -4.77 6.33
N GLU A 96 14.74 -6.10 6.35
CA GLU A 96 15.11 -6.89 7.52
C GLU A 96 16.61 -7.18 7.53
N ALA A 97 17.10 -7.77 8.62
CA ALA A 97 18.51 -8.10 8.79
C ALA A 97 19.04 -9.06 7.71
N ASP A 98 18.17 -9.87 7.10
CA ASP A 98 18.51 -10.79 6.01
C ASP A 98 18.35 -10.17 4.60
N GLY A 99 18.07 -8.86 4.53
CA GLY A 99 17.90 -8.10 3.30
C GLY A 99 16.53 -8.24 2.64
N LYS A 100 15.61 -9.06 3.17
CA LYS A 100 14.23 -9.13 2.66
C LYS A 100 13.45 -7.89 3.04
N LEU A 101 12.50 -7.48 2.20
CA LEU A 101 11.62 -6.36 2.52
C LEU A 101 10.39 -6.83 3.29
N LEU A 102 10.15 -6.24 4.47
CA LEU A 102 8.93 -6.48 5.24
C LEU A 102 7.99 -5.28 5.13
N ILE A 103 6.74 -5.53 4.74
CA ILE A 103 5.64 -4.56 4.85
C ILE A 103 5.37 -4.32 6.34
N ARG A 104 5.66 -3.12 6.84
CA ARG A 104 5.47 -2.75 8.25
C ARG A 104 4.04 -2.31 8.53
N GLY A 105 3.36 -1.75 7.53
CA GLY A 105 1.95 -1.39 7.63
C GLY A 105 1.36 -0.90 6.32
N ALA A 106 0.04 -0.76 6.31
CA ALA A 106 -0.75 -0.25 5.19
C ALA A 106 -1.46 1.04 5.63
N LEU A 107 -1.55 2.00 4.72
CA LEU A 107 -2.33 3.22 4.93
C LEU A 107 -3.83 2.89 4.82
N ALA A 108 -4.67 3.73 5.42
CA ALA A 108 -6.11 3.56 5.36
C ALA A 108 -6.62 3.57 3.91
N ARG A 109 -7.51 2.62 3.58
CA ARG A 109 -8.07 2.48 2.23
C ARG A 109 -9.12 3.56 1.97
N ARG A 110 -9.03 4.22 0.83
CA ARG A 110 -10.09 5.10 0.33
C ARG A 110 -11.26 4.32 -0.24
N SER A 111 -10.95 3.26 -0.96
CA SER A 111 -11.92 2.43 -1.67
C SER A 111 -11.45 0.98 -1.62
N ALA A 112 -12.41 0.06 -1.67
CA ALA A 112 -12.15 -1.36 -1.74
C ALA A 112 -13.19 -2.01 -2.64
N LEU A 113 -12.72 -2.86 -3.55
CA LEU A 113 -13.55 -3.80 -4.27
C LEU A 113 -13.47 -5.14 -3.54
N GLN A 114 -14.62 -5.67 -3.16
CA GLN A 114 -14.74 -6.90 -2.39
C GLN A 114 -15.56 -7.93 -3.16
N ARG A 115 -15.24 -9.20 -2.95
CA ARG A 115 -16.02 -10.36 -3.41
C ARG A 115 -16.31 -11.26 -2.23
N ALA A 116 -17.44 -11.94 -2.24
CA ALA A 116 -17.68 -13.06 -1.32
C ALA A 116 -16.65 -14.17 -1.60
N ALA A 117 -15.98 -14.67 -0.57
CA ALA A 117 -15.15 -15.86 -0.69
C ALA A 117 -16.03 -17.08 -1.03
N ALA A 118 -15.48 -18.02 -1.82
CA ALA A 118 -16.15 -19.28 -2.08
C ALA A 118 -16.18 -20.13 -0.80
N GLY A 119 -17.37 -20.59 -0.38
CA GLY A 119 -17.55 -21.48 0.77
C GLY A 119 -18.65 -21.04 1.76
N THR A 120 -18.83 -21.80 2.84
CA THR A 120 -19.85 -21.58 3.90
C THR A 120 -19.50 -20.46 4.87
N ALA A 121 -18.24 -20.02 4.89
CA ALA A 121 -17.82 -18.82 5.59
C ALA A 121 -17.97 -17.64 4.63
N HIS A 122 -19.03 -16.84 4.78
CA HIS A 122 -19.28 -15.58 4.07
C HIS A 122 -18.20 -14.51 4.37
N ARG A 123 -16.92 -14.82 4.15
CA ARG A 123 -15.82 -13.91 4.42
C ARG A 123 -15.59 -13.06 3.18
N ALA A 124 -15.67 -11.74 3.33
CA ALA A 124 -15.33 -10.83 2.25
C ALA A 124 -13.82 -10.90 1.97
N GLN A 125 -13.46 -10.97 0.69
CA GLN A 125 -12.08 -10.83 0.22
C GLN A 125 -11.96 -9.52 -0.52
N ILE A 126 -11.05 -8.65 -0.08
CA ILE A 126 -10.66 -7.47 -0.85
C ILE A 126 -9.82 -7.94 -2.04
N ILE A 127 -10.28 -7.65 -3.25
CA ILE A 127 -9.61 -8.03 -4.49
C ILE A 127 -8.86 -6.85 -5.13
N ALA A 128 -9.24 -5.61 -4.80
CA ALA A 128 -8.51 -4.40 -5.17
C ALA A 128 -8.85 -3.25 -4.21
N SER A 129 -7.96 -2.28 -4.05
CA SER A 129 -8.17 -1.09 -3.22
C SER A 129 -7.59 0.19 -3.85
N ASN A 130 -8.00 1.35 -3.32
CA ASN A 130 -7.57 2.66 -3.80
C ASN A 130 -7.75 2.85 -5.31
N ILE A 131 -8.85 2.31 -5.83
CA ILE A 131 -9.31 2.46 -7.20
C ILE A 131 -10.20 3.70 -7.33
N ASP A 132 -10.04 4.43 -8.44
CA ASP A 132 -10.84 5.61 -8.76
C ASP A 132 -11.86 5.35 -9.87
N ARG A 133 -11.65 4.31 -10.67
CA ARG A 133 -12.45 3.94 -11.83
C ARG A 133 -12.55 2.42 -11.94
N VAL A 134 -13.69 1.95 -12.42
CA VAL A 134 -13.93 0.54 -12.77
C VAL A 134 -14.44 0.52 -14.21
N LEU A 135 -13.80 -0.28 -15.05
CA LEU A 135 -14.26 -0.54 -16.41
C LEU A 135 -14.93 -1.92 -16.44
N ILE A 136 -16.22 -1.95 -16.75
CA ILE A 136 -16.97 -3.19 -16.90
C ILE A 136 -16.88 -3.61 -18.36
N VAL A 137 -16.37 -4.83 -18.59
CA VAL A 137 -16.27 -5.44 -19.91
C VAL A 137 -17.23 -6.63 -19.95
N CYS A 138 -18.12 -6.64 -20.94
CA CYS A 138 -19.06 -7.74 -21.18
C CYS A 138 -18.71 -8.44 -22.50
N GLY A 139 -18.65 -9.77 -22.47
CA GLY A 139 -18.56 -10.63 -23.66
C GLY A 139 -19.85 -11.43 -23.81
N LEU A 140 -20.19 -11.80 -25.04
CA LEU A 140 -21.44 -12.48 -25.40
C LEU A 140 -21.24 -13.99 -25.47
#